data_AF-A0A921KI03-F1
#
_entry.id   AF-A0A921KI03-F1
#
_cell.length_a   1.000
_cell.length_b   1.000
_cell.length_c   1.000
_cell.angle_alpha   90.00
_cell.angle_beta   90.00
_cell.angle_gamma   90.00
#
_symmetry.space_group_name_H-M   'P 1'
#
loop_
_entity.id
_entity.type
_entity.pdbx_description
1 polymer ?
#
loop_
_entity_poly.entity_id
_entity_poly.type
_entity_poly.pdbx_seq_one_letter_code
_entity_poly.pdbx_strand_id
1 'polypeptide(L)'
;MKTVNKLIIALIVVLFCFIGIHFLTKTDEQKAVNVDINNELLEDSVGVGMSELDYASQKYVIFHDYYGLFVYDIENRLIYRALDLKYYDMDSTNGDQTCNIYFDNNYIYLSNGNKTMRYNIHKNTIKQIDSLDNLSLNKSIKNTADFEKYIPDYKGNEGMFSSNSCYFQKQLVYLKSETLLIKDIELVIDDFVNNTTKFMYVFDKNITEN
;
A
#
# COMPACT_ATOMS: atom_id res chain seq x y z
N MET A 1 12.92 59.03 -19.07
CA MET A 1 12.42 57.95 -19.97
C MET A 1 13.36 56.74 -20.06
N LYS A 2 14.66 56.87 -20.38
CA LYS A 2 15.56 55.71 -20.55
C LYS A 2 15.72 54.81 -19.30
N THR A 3 15.76 55.39 -18.10
CA THR A 3 15.94 54.64 -16.84
C THR A 3 14.70 53.86 -16.43
N VAL A 4 13.51 54.45 -16.66
CA VAL A 4 12.21 53.82 -16.34
C VAL A 4 11.99 52.58 -17.23
N ASN A 5 12.33 52.65 -18.52
CA ASN A 5 12.23 51.49 -19.42
C ASN A 5 13.17 50.34 -19.03
N LYS A 6 14.38 50.65 -18.53
CA LYS A 6 15.30 49.62 -18.02
C LYS A 6 14.76 48.95 -16.76
N LEU A 7 14.13 49.70 -15.87
CA LEU A 7 13.54 49.19 -14.64
C LEU A 7 12.36 48.24 -14.93
N ILE A 8 11.50 48.61 -15.88
CA ILE A 8 10.35 47.80 -16.29
C ILE A 8 10.80 46.48 -16.92
N ILE A 9 11.81 46.51 -17.80
CA ILE A 9 12.36 45.29 -18.42
C ILE A 9 12.97 44.37 -17.36
N ALA A 10 13.71 44.92 -16.40
CA ALA A 10 14.29 44.13 -15.31
C ALA A 10 13.22 43.45 -14.45
N LEU A 11 12.12 44.13 -14.12
CA LEU A 11 11.00 43.57 -13.36
C LEU A 11 10.31 42.43 -14.11
N ILE A 12 10.13 42.56 -15.44
CA ILE A 12 9.52 41.51 -16.27
C ILE A 12 10.39 40.25 -16.28
N VAL A 13 11.72 40.38 -16.46
CA VAL A 13 12.64 39.23 -16.45
C VAL A 13 12.60 38.51 -15.11
N VAL A 14 12.59 39.26 -14.01
CA VAL A 14 12.50 38.68 -12.65
C VAL A 14 11.19 37.91 -12.47
N LEU A 15 10.06 38.46 -12.93
CA LEU A 15 8.75 37.79 -12.87
C LEU A 15 8.74 36.47 -13.67
N PHE A 16 9.30 36.47 -14.88
CA PHE A 16 9.43 35.26 -15.70
C PHE A 16 10.35 34.22 -15.07
N CYS A 17 11.44 34.63 -14.40
CA CYS A 17 12.29 33.72 -13.63
C CYS A 17 11.51 33.07 -12.47
N PHE A 18 10.70 33.84 -11.72
CA PHE A 18 9.89 33.27 -10.63
C PHE A 18 8.81 32.30 -11.14
N ILE A 19 8.14 32.62 -12.24
CA ILE A 19 7.14 31.72 -12.86
C ILE A 19 7.81 30.46 -13.40
N GLY A 20 8.95 30.58 -14.08
CA GLY A 20 9.72 29.45 -14.60
C GLY A 20 10.19 28.51 -13.49
N ILE A 21 10.74 29.05 -12.40
CA ILE A 21 11.14 28.28 -11.22
C ILE A 21 9.91 27.59 -10.60
N HIS A 22 8.78 28.28 -10.47
CA HIS A 22 7.55 27.70 -9.92
C HIS A 22 7.06 26.48 -10.72
N PHE A 23 7.07 26.56 -12.05
CA PHE A 23 6.73 25.42 -12.91
C PHE A 23 7.77 24.28 -12.86
N LEU A 24 9.06 24.60 -12.75
CA LEU A 24 10.14 23.61 -12.61
C LEU A 24 10.08 22.83 -11.28
N THR A 25 9.60 23.47 -10.20
CA THR A 25 9.50 22.85 -8.86
C THR A 25 8.26 21.98 -8.65
N LYS A 26 7.34 21.95 -9.62
CA LYS A 26 6.10 21.18 -9.48
C LYS A 26 6.36 19.74 -9.94
N THR A 27 6.73 18.85 -9.02
CA THR A 27 6.58 17.40 -9.23
C THR A 27 5.09 17.11 -9.32
N ASP A 28 4.57 17.13 -10.55
CA ASP A 28 3.16 16.87 -10.81
C ASP A 28 2.82 15.44 -10.38
N GLU A 29 1.73 15.30 -9.62
CA GLU A 29 1.18 14.00 -9.28
C GLU A 29 0.73 13.31 -10.57
N GLN A 30 1.34 12.17 -10.88
CA GLN A 30 1.01 11.38 -12.06
C GLN A 30 -0.04 10.33 -11.71
N LYS A 31 -0.80 9.88 -12.71
CA LYS A 31 -1.70 8.74 -12.54
C LYS A 31 -0.87 7.50 -12.18
N ALA A 32 -1.32 6.74 -11.19
CA ALA A 32 -0.63 5.52 -10.79
C ALA A 32 -0.80 4.41 -11.84
N VAL A 33 0.28 3.66 -12.06
CA VAL A 33 0.29 2.42 -12.83
C VAL A 33 -0.23 1.32 -11.93
N ASN A 34 -1.21 0.57 -12.43
CA ASN A 34 -1.89 -0.43 -11.66
C ASN A 34 -1.46 -1.81 -12.13
N VAL A 35 -1.45 -2.78 -11.21
CA VAL A 35 -1.23 -4.19 -11.52
C VAL A 35 -2.29 -4.66 -12.52
N ASP A 36 -1.87 -5.39 -13.54
CA ASP A 36 -2.77 -6.15 -14.39
C ASP A 36 -3.12 -7.48 -13.70
N ILE A 37 -4.25 -7.51 -12.99
CA ILE A 37 -4.72 -8.71 -12.29
C ILE A 37 -5.35 -9.65 -13.31
N ASN A 38 -4.53 -10.55 -13.85
CA ASN A 38 -4.90 -11.53 -14.86
C ASN A 38 -4.63 -12.96 -14.36
N ASN A 39 -5.05 -13.97 -15.12
CA ASN A 39 -4.90 -15.37 -14.72
C ASN A 39 -3.43 -15.80 -14.59
N GLU A 40 -2.50 -15.19 -15.32
CA GLU A 40 -1.07 -15.51 -15.19
C GLU A 40 -0.54 -15.11 -13.81
N LEU A 41 -0.86 -13.88 -13.37
CA LEU A 41 -0.53 -13.42 -12.02
C LEU A 41 -1.21 -14.28 -10.95
N LEU A 42 -2.51 -14.56 -11.13
CA LEU A 42 -3.33 -15.24 -10.13
C LEU A 42 -2.90 -16.70 -9.88
N GLU A 43 -2.34 -17.35 -10.89
CA GLU A 43 -1.77 -18.71 -10.78
C GLU A 43 -0.29 -18.71 -10.35
N ASP A 44 0.32 -17.54 -10.13
CA ASP A 44 1.68 -17.45 -9.61
C ASP A 44 1.72 -17.74 -8.09
N SER A 45 2.90 -18.11 -7.62
CA SER A 45 3.15 -18.39 -6.20
C SER A 45 3.13 -17.11 -5.37
N VAL A 46 2.75 -17.18 -4.09
CA VAL A 46 2.98 -16.08 -3.14
C VAL A 46 4.46 -15.85 -2.83
N GLY A 47 5.36 -16.73 -3.30
CA GLY A 47 6.81 -16.59 -3.15
C GLY A 47 7.35 -17.27 -1.88
N VAL A 48 8.45 -16.73 -1.35
CA VAL A 48 9.16 -17.30 -0.18
C VAL A 48 8.47 -16.93 1.15
N GLY A 49 7.79 -15.79 1.18
CA GLY A 49 7.02 -15.30 2.32
C GLY A 49 5.59 -15.02 1.88
N MET A 50 4.66 -15.03 2.83
CA MET A 50 3.31 -14.57 2.55
C MET A 50 3.30 -13.05 2.52
N SER A 51 2.35 -12.50 1.78
CA SER A 51 2.15 -11.06 1.66
C SER A 51 1.91 -10.40 3.00
N GLU A 52 2.46 -9.20 3.15
CA GLU A 52 2.44 -8.46 4.41
C GLU A 52 1.16 -7.64 4.52
N LEU A 53 0.48 -7.74 5.66
CA LEU A 53 -0.67 -6.91 6.00
C LEU A 53 -0.21 -5.55 6.55
N ASP A 54 -0.09 -4.53 5.72
CA ASP A 54 0.42 -3.20 6.14
C ASP A 54 -0.55 -2.42 7.04
N TYR A 55 -1.86 -2.60 6.81
CA TYR A 55 -2.92 -1.87 7.49
C TYR A 55 -4.23 -2.66 7.51
N ALA A 56 -4.98 -2.53 8.61
CA ALA A 56 -6.35 -3.01 8.69
C ALA A 56 -7.26 -2.00 9.41
N SER A 57 -8.50 -1.93 8.93
CA SER A 57 -9.61 -1.17 9.52
C SER A 57 -10.92 -1.92 9.29
N GLN A 58 -12.05 -1.37 9.73
CA GLN A 58 -13.37 -1.93 9.38
C GLN A 58 -13.71 -1.76 7.89
N LYS A 59 -13.08 -0.82 7.18
CA LYS A 59 -13.46 -0.45 5.81
C LYS A 59 -12.61 -1.15 4.76
N TYR A 60 -11.30 -1.17 4.99
CA TYR A 60 -10.35 -1.76 4.06
C TYR A 60 -9.12 -2.29 4.79
N VAL A 61 -8.43 -3.20 4.11
CA VAL A 61 -7.06 -3.60 4.44
C VAL A 61 -6.11 -3.15 3.33
N ILE A 62 -4.85 -2.91 3.70
CA ILE A 62 -3.75 -2.69 2.77
C ILE A 62 -2.77 -3.83 2.98
N PHE A 63 -2.34 -4.44 1.89
CA PHE A 63 -1.29 -5.44 1.91
C PHE A 63 -0.40 -5.30 0.68
N HIS A 64 0.82 -5.81 0.78
CA HIS A 64 1.75 -5.77 -0.34
C HIS A 64 2.63 -7.01 -0.38
N ASP A 65 3.21 -7.21 -1.57
CA ASP A 65 4.26 -8.17 -1.84
C ASP A 65 4.97 -7.77 -3.15
N TYR A 66 5.90 -8.60 -3.64
CA TYR A 66 6.64 -8.37 -4.89
C TYR A 66 5.72 -8.13 -6.10
N TYR A 67 4.50 -8.71 -6.08
CA TYR A 67 3.55 -8.63 -7.18
C TYR A 67 2.61 -7.41 -7.11
N GLY A 68 2.68 -6.59 -6.07
CA GLY A 68 1.95 -5.33 -5.99
C GLY A 68 1.56 -4.88 -4.58
N LEU A 69 0.98 -3.70 -4.49
CA LEU A 69 0.32 -3.19 -3.29
C LEU A 69 -1.18 -3.07 -3.55
N PHE A 70 -1.98 -3.60 -2.63
CA PHE A 70 -3.41 -3.74 -2.80
C PHE A 70 -4.16 -3.06 -1.67
N VAL A 71 -5.24 -2.36 -2.03
CA VAL A 71 -6.23 -1.84 -1.09
C VAL A 71 -7.51 -2.64 -1.31
N TYR A 72 -7.84 -3.53 -0.38
CA TYR A 72 -9.04 -4.36 -0.46
C TYR A 72 -10.16 -3.75 0.37
N ASP A 73 -11.29 -3.47 -0.28
CA ASP A 73 -12.51 -2.98 0.36
C ASP A 73 -13.28 -4.17 0.95
N ILE A 74 -13.43 -4.17 2.28
CA ILE A 74 -14.04 -5.26 3.04
C ILE A 74 -15.56 -5.31 2.80
N GLU A 75 -16.21 -4.15 2.68
CA GLU A 75 -17.65 -4.05 2.49
C GLU A 75 -18.04 -4.51 1.08
N ASN A 76 -17.32 -4.03 0.07
CA ASN A 76 -17.60 -4.32 -1.34
C ASN A 76 -16.91 -5.59 -1.85
N ARG A 77 -16.06 -6.23 -1.03
CA ARG A 77 -15.32 -7.46 -1.34
C ARG A 77 -14.55 -7.39 -2.65
N LEU A 78 -13.81 -6.29 -2.84
CA LEU A 78 -13.06 -6.07 -4.07
C LEU A 78 -11.74 -5.35 -3.83
N ILE A 79 -10.80 -5.58 -4.72
CA ILE A 79 -9.58 -4.78 -4.83
C ILE A 79 -9.95 -3.39 -5.34
N TYR A 80 -9.97 -2.42 -4.43
CA TYR A 80 -10.27 -1.01 -4.73
C TYR A 80 -9.09 -0.33 -5.43
N ARG A 81 -7.85 -0.68 -5.07
CA ARG A 81 -6.60 -0.23 -5.72
C ARG A 81 -5.59 -1.36 -5.79
N ALA A 82 -4.78 -1.35 -6.86
CA ALA A 82 -3.71 -2.32 -7.08
C ALA A 82 -2.52 -1.58 -7.71
N LEU A 83 -1.60 -1.06 -6.90
CA LEU A 83 -0.42 -0.33 -7.37
C LEU A 83 0.68 -1.31 -7.81
N ASP A 84 1.20 -1.14 -9.01
CA ASP A 84 2.31 -1.95 -9.53
C ASP A 84 3.64 -1.49 -8.90
N LEU A 85 4.13 -2.24 -7.93
CA LEU A 85 5.37 -1.91 -7.22
C LEU A 85 6.61 -2.07 -8.10
N LYS A 86 6.61 -3.05 -9.01
CA LYS A 86 7.73 -3.32 -9.90
C LYS A 86 7.95 -2.20 -10.90
N TYR A 87 6.87 -1.62 -11.43
CA TYR A 87 6.95 -0.42 -12.27
C TYR A 87 7.67 0.75 -11.55
N TYR A 88 7.58 0.80 -10.23
CA TYR A 88 8.21 1.81 -9.39
C TYR A 88 9.50 1.36 -8.72
N ASP A 89 10.11 0.23 -9.08
CA ASP A 89 11.29 -0.35 -8.39
C ASP A 89 11.10 -0.47 -6.87
N MET A 90 9.90 -0.88 -6.45
CA MET A 90 9.45 -1.02 -5.05
C MET A 90 9.01 -2.45 -4.73
N ASP A 91 9.36 -3.44 -5.56
CA ASP A 91 8.95 -4.85 -5.45
C ASP A 91 9.89 -5.72 -4.61
N SER A 92 10.98 -5.15 -4.08
CA SER A 92 11.88 -5.88 -3.19
C SER A 92 11.24 -6.09 -1.81
N THR A 93 11.14 -7.34 -1.39
CA THR A 93 10.57 -7.75 -0.10
C THR A 93 11.62 -7.98 0.98
N ASN A 94 12.90 -8.12 0.63
CA ASN A 94 13.97 -8.47 1.56
C ASN A 94 15.31 -7.74 1.25
N GLY A 95 16.08 -7.47 2.31
CA GLY A 95 17.41 -6.86 2.23
C GLY A 95 17.40 -5.33 2.31
N ASP A 96 18.52 -4.70 1.95
CA ASP A 96 18.71 -3.25 2.12
C ASP A 96 17.79 -2.39 1.23
N GLN A 97 17.18 -3.00 0.21
CA GLN A 97 16.25 -2.35 -0.71
C GLN A 97 14.78 -2.72 -0.46
N THR A 98 14.46 -3.36 0.67
CA THR A 98 13.07 -3.68 1.02
C THR A 98 12.19 -2.44 0.97
N CYS A 99 11.05 -2.55 0.29
CA CYS A 99 10.04 -1.50 0.30
C CYS A 99 9.34 -1.45 1.66
N ASN A 100 9.50 -0.34 2.37
CA ASN A 100 8.80 -0.08 3.61
C ASN A 100 7.52 0.71 3.32
N ILE A 101 6.39 0.21 3.81
CA ILE A 101 5.09 0.84 3.67
C ILE A 101 4.73 1.62 4.94
N TYR A 102 4.36 2.88 4.75
CA TYR A 102 3.78 3.73 5.79
C TYR A 102 2.44 4.27 5.30
N PHE A 103 1.56 4.63 6.22
CA PHE A 103 0.26 5.19 5.84
C PHE A 103 -0.14 6.34 6.75
N ASP A 104 -0.87 7.28 6.15
CA ASP A 104 -1.77 8.19 6.84
C ASP A 104 -3.20 8.01 6.29
N ASN A 105 -4.16 8.76 6.84
CA ASN A 105 -5.58 8.59 6.48
C ASN A 105 -5.89 8.58 4.97
N ASN A 106 -5.06 9.22 4.13
CA ASN A 106 -5.33 9.36 2.69
C ASN A 106 -4.17 8.89 1.78
N TYR A 107 -2.97 8.74 2.33
CA TYR A 107 -1.76 8.47 1.58
C TYR A 107 -1.05 7.20 2.06
N ILE A 108 -0.52 6.46 1.09
CA ILE A 108 0.47 5.42 1.31
C ILE A 108 1.82 6.00 0.93
N TYR A 109 2.82 5.75 1.76
CA TYR A 109 4.19 6.14 1.50
C TYR A 109 5.03 4.88 1.32
N LEU A 110 5.78 4.83 0.24
CA LEU A 110 6.66 3.72 -0.12
C LEU A 110 8.10 4.21 -0.03
N SER A 111 8.98 3.49 0.65
CA SER A 111 10.40 3.86 0.76
C SER A 111 11.30 2.65 0.78
N ASN A 112 12.28 2.60 -0.12
CA ASN A 112 13.28 1.52 -0.21
C ASN A 112 14.71 2.00 0.10
N GLY A 113 14.84 3.09 0.85
CA GLY A 113 16.13 3.73 1.17
C GLY A 113 16.74 4.57 0.02
N ASN A 114 16.45 4.22 -1.24
CA ASN A 114 16.93 4.96 -2.41
C ASN A 114 15.99 6.08 -2.84
N LYS A 115 14.67 5.84 -2.75
CA LYS A 115 13.65 6.82 -3.10
C LYS A 115 12.42 6.67 -2.22
N THR A 116 11.64 7.73 -2.13
CA THR A 116 10.37 7.75 -1.42
C THR A 116 9.25 8.21 -2.33
N MET A 117 8.13 7.52 -2.31
CA MET A 117 6.95 7.84 -3.09
C MET A 117 5.74 8.03 -2.18
N ARG A 118 4.85 8.93 -2.58
CA ARG A 118 3.55 9.16 -1.94
C ARG A 118 2.44 8.83 -2.92
N TYR A 119 1.62 7.86 -2.56
CA TYR A 119 0.47 7.39 -3.31
C TYR A 119 -0.83 7.88 -2.66
N ASN A 120 -1.66 8.60 -3.43
CA ASN A 120 -3.00 9.01 -3.04
C ASN A 120 -4.01 7.94 -3.46
N ILE A 121 -4.53 7.20 -2.48
CA ILE A 121 -5.45 6.08 -2.68
C ILE A 121 -6.74 6.56 -3.39
N HIS A 122 -7.30 7.70 -2.99
CA HIS A 122 -8.57 8.19 -3.54
C HIS A 122 -8.43 8.68 -4.98
N LYS A 123 -7.40 9.46 -5.28
CA LYS A 123 -7.18 10.03 -6.62
C LYS A 123 -6.52 9.06 -7.59
N ASN A 124 -6.00 7.94 -7.09
CA ASN A 124 -5.16 7.01 -7.83
C ASN A 124 -3.96 7.73 -8.51
N THR A 125 -3.29 8.58 -7.74
CA THR A 125 -2.12 9.34 -8.19
C THR A 125 -0.92 9.06 -7.31
N ILE A 126 0.28 9.11 -7.88
CA ILE A 126 1.53 8.89 -7.17
C ILE A 126 2.54 9.96 -7.56
N LYS A 127 3.47 10.26 -6.66
CA LYS A 127 4.66 11.05 -6.98
C LYS A 127 5.83 10.67 -6.09
N GLN A 128 7.03 10.93 -6.57
CA GLN A 128 8.22 10.92 -5.73
C GLN A 128 8.21 12.14 -4.80
N ILE A 129 8.69 11.97 -3.58
CA ILE A 129 8.88 13.02 -2.58
C ILE A 129 10.30 12.95 -2.03
N ASP A 130 10.78 14.07 -1.47
CA ASP A 130 12.18 14.18 -1.05
C ASP A 130 12.48 13.39 0.24
N SER A 131 11.56 13.39 1.21
CA SER A 131 11.72 12.68 2.47
C SER A 131 10.39 12.41 3.17
N LEU A 132 10.39 11.42 4.07
CA LEU A 132 9.33 11.17 5.05
C LEU A 132 9.41 12.10 6.26
N ASP A 133 10.51 12.86 6.41
CA ASP A 133 10.75 13.74 7.55
C ASP A 133 9.59 14.74 7.71
N ASN A 134 9.17 14.94 8.96
CA ASN A 134 8.03 15.78 9.38
C ASN A 134 6.63 15.19 9.15
N LEU A 135 6.51 13.95 8.67
CA LEU A 135 5.24 13.26 8.62
C LEU A 135 4.99 12.51 9.94
N SER A 136 3.83 12.71 10.55
CA SER A 136 3.35 11.88 11.66
C SER A 136 2.84 10.54 11.11
N LEU A 137 3.78 9.71 10.67
CA LEU A 137 3.47 8.43 10.05
C LEU A 137 3.16 7.39 11.11
N ASN A 138 2.12 6.61 10.85
CA ASN A 138 1.99 5.33 11.52
C ASN A 138 2.92 4.36 10.78
N LYS A 139 3.92 3.80 11.48
CA LYS A 139 4.61 2.61 10.95
C LYS A 139 3.56 1.52 10.75
N SER A 140 3.69 0.76 9.66
CA SER A 140 2.84 -0.36 9.29
C SER A 140 2.49 -1.20 10.53
N ILE A 141 1.19 -1.33 10.74
CA ILE A 141 0.48 -1.85 11.92
C ILE A 141 0.89 -1.25 13.30
N LYS A 142 -0.01 -0.42 13.86
CA LYS A 142 0.04 0.04 15.27
C LYS A 142 -0.10 -1.06 16.33
N ASN A 143 -0.30 -2.31 15.94
CA ASN A 143 -0.67 -3.44 16.80
C ASN A 143 -0.27 -4.77 16.15
N THR A 144 1.01 -4.94 15.79
CA THR A 144 1.54 -6.26 15.38
C THR A 144 1.22 -7.27 16.49
N ALA A 145 0.37 -8.25 16.20
CA ALA A 145 0.03 -9.31 17.14
C ALA A 145 0.92 -10.53 16.92
N ASP A 146 1.36 -11.13 18.02
CA ASP A 146 2.06 -12.41 18.00
C ASP A 146 1.05 -13.52 17.67
N PHE A 147 1.22 -14.16 16.51
CA PHE A 147 0.35 -15.26 16.08
C PHE A 147 0.31 -16.37 17.12
N GLU A 148 1.42 -16.66 17.80
CA GLU A 148 1.49 -17.71 18.84
C GLU A 148 0.55 -17.45 20.01
N LYS A 149 0.28 -16.17 20.29
CA LYS A 149 -0.61 -15.77 21.39
C LYS A 149 -2.08 -16.01 21.06
N TYR A 150 -2.49 -15.83 19.80
CA TYR A 150 -3.90 -15.79 19.41
C TYR A 150 -4.35 -16.98 18.58
N ILE A 151 -3.41 -17.64 17.89
CA ILE A 151 -3.63 -18.85 17.11
C ILE A 151 -2.73 -19.94 17.68
N PRO A 152 -3.19 -20.66 18.73
CA PRO A 152 -2.53 -21.88 19.19
C PRO A 152 -2.34 -22.82 17.99
N ASP A 153 -1.15 -23.40 17.85
CA ASP A 153 -0.79 -24.32 16.75
C ASP A 153 -0.67 -23.69 15.34
N TYR A 154 -0.42 -22.37 15.21
CA TYR A 154 -0.15 -21.76 13.89
C TYR A 154 0.96 -22.44 13.08
N LYS A 155 1.95 -23.08 13.75
CA LYS A 155 3.03 -23.87 13.11
C LYS A 155 2.56 -25.23 12.56
N GLY A 156 1.37 -25.68 12.94
CA GLY A 156 0.78 -26.95 12.51
C GLY A 156 -0.35 -26.82 11.49
N ASN A 157 -0.76 -25.59 11.17
CA ASN A 157 -1.77 -25.33 10.14
C ASN A 157 -1.18 -25.49 8.74
N GLU A 158 -1.98 -26.04 7.81
CA GLU A 158 -1.63 -26.07 6.40
C GLU A 158 -1.65 -24.64 5.82
N GLY A 159 -0.66 -24.31 4.98
CA GLY A 159 -0.57 -23.01 4.30
C GLY A 159 0.50 -22.05 4.84
N MET A 160 0.50 -20.83 4.29
CA MET A 160 1.36 -19.72 4.70
C MET A 160 0.51 -18.56 5.25
N PHE A 161 1.02 -17.90 6.29
CA PHE A 161 0.38 -16.78 6.97
C PHE A 161 1.23 -15.52 6.78
N SER A 162 0.58 -14.35 6.72
CA SER A 162 1.29 -13.06 6.68
C SER A 162 2.28 -12.97 7.84
N SER A 163 3.45 -12.39 7.61
CA SER A 163 4.48 -12.20 8.65
C SER A 163 3.99 -11.37 9.83
N ASN A 164 2.92 -10.60 9.62
CA ASN A 164 2.32 -9.68 10.55
C ASN A 164 0.80 -9.89 10.62
N SER A 165 0.21 -9.39 11.70
CA SER A 165 -1.24 -9.39 11.93
C SER A 165 -1.64 -8.10 12.63
N CYS A 166 -2.90 -7.71 12.49
CA CYS A 166 -3.46 -6.54 13.15
C CYS A 166 -4.48 -6.95 14.20
N TYR A 167 -4.25 -6.56 15.45
CA TYR A 167 -5.29 -6.61 16.47
C TYR A 167 -6.02 -5.27 16.54
N PHE A 168 -7.31 -5.26 16.19
CA PHE A 168 -8.13 -4.06 16.20
C PHE A 168 -9.55 -4.39 16.67
N GLN A 169 -10.10 -3.57 17.57
CA GLN A 169 -11.45 -3.76 18.14
C GLN A 169 -11.73 -5.18 18.65
N LYS A 170 -10.72 -5.82 19.26
CA LYS A 170 -10.77 -7.20 19.76
C LYS A 170 -10.83 -8.30 18.70
N GLN A 171 -10.64 -7.93 17.44
CA GLN A 171 -10.51 -8.85 16.32
C GLN A 171 -9.06 -8.97 15.91
N LEU A 172 -8.63 -10.18 15.56
CA LEU A 172 -7.34 -10.43 14.91
C LEU A 172 -7.57 -10.50 13.40
N VAL A 173 -6.79 -9.73 12.66
CA VAL A 173 -6.85 -9.64 11.19
C VAL A 173 -5.51 -10.06 10.62
N TYR A 174 -5.50 -10.97 9.65
CA TYR A 174 -4.29 -11.48 9.00
C TYR A 174 -4.61 -12.02 7.60
N LEU A 175 -3.57 -12.30 6.83
CA LEU A 175 -3.69 -12.99 5.55
C LEU A 175 -3.19 -14.43 5.68
N LYS A 176 -3.78 -15.33 4.92
CA LYS A 176 -3.24 -16.68 4.71
C LYS A 176 -3.46 -17.16 3.27
N SER A 177 -2.72 -18.16 2.83
CA SER A 177 -2.99 -18.94 1.62
C SER A 177 -2.65 -20.40 1.88
N GLU A 178 -3.60 -21.30 1.63
CA GLU A 178 -3.41 -22.73 1.85
C GLU A 178 -2.67 -23.40 0.68
N THR A 179 -2.91 -22.91 -0.55
CA THR A 179 -2.34 -23.45 -1.79
C THR A 179 -1.02 -22.78 -2.19
N LEU A 180 -0.68 -21.68 -1.53
CA LEU A 180 0.45 -20.80 -1.85
C LEU A 180 0.32 -20.09 -3.21
N LEU A 181 -0.89 -20.05 -3.78
CA LEU A 181 -1.19 -19.28 -4.99
C LEU A 181 -1.76 -17.90 -4.63
N ILE A 182 -1.45 -16.90 -5.45
CA ILE A 182 -1.92 -15.52 -5.25
C ILE A 182 -3.45 -15.45 -5.25
N LYS A 183 -4.13 -16.17 -6.15
CA LYS A 183 -5.61 -16.19 -6.21
C LYS A 183 -6.28 -16.67 -4.91
N ASP A 184 -5.59 -17.52 -4.16
CA ASP A 184 -6.13 -18.18 -2.96
C ASP A 184 -5.73 -17.43 -1.68
N ILE A 185 -5.24 -16.19 -1.79
CA ILE A 185 -5.00 -15.33 -0.63
C ILE A 185 -6.34 -14.97 0.03
N GLU A 186 -6.42 -15.30 1.31
CA GLU A 186 -7.57 -15.05 2.16
C GLU A 186 -7.25 -13.98 3.19
N LEU A 187 -8.18 -13.03 3.33
CA LEU A 187 -8.28 -12.16 4.50
C LEU A 187 -9.09 -12.88 5.58
N VAL A 188 -8.49 -13.05 6.75
CA VAL A 188 -9.13 -13.66 7.92
C VAL A 188 -9.38 -12.62 9.00
N ILE A 189 -10.58 -12.62 9.56
CA ILE A 189 -10.97 -11.77 10.70
C ILE A 189 -11.55 -12.66 11.80
N ASP A 190 -10.76 -12.89 12.85
CA ASP A 190 -11.13 -13.65 14.04
C ASP A 190 -11.67 -12.73 15.13
N ASP A 191 -12.95 -12.91 15.49
CA ASP A 191 -13.60 -12.21 16.59
C ASP A 191 -13.70 -13.13 17.82
N PHE A 192 -12.74 -12.98 18.74
CA PHE A 192 -12.68 -13.79 19.95
C PHE A 192 -13.78 -13.46 20.97
N VAL A 193 -14.45 -12.32 20.85
CA VAL A 193 -15.56 -11.96 21.76
C VAL A 193 -16.81 -12.72 21.38
N ASN A 194 -17.09 -12.78 20.08
CA ASN A 194 -18.28 -13.42 19.54
C ASN A 194 -18.04 -14.89 19.13
N ASN A 195 -16.78 -15.34 19.18
CA ASN A 195 -16.34 -16.66 18.72
C ASN A 195 -16.74 -16.93 17.26
N THR A 196 -16.46 -15.96 16.40
CA THR A 196 -16.76 -16.04 14.96
C THR A 196 -15.54 -15.72 14.13
N THR A 197 -15.38 -16.42 13.01
CA THR A 197 -14.34 -16.13 12.02
C THR A 197 -14.97 -15.78 10.68
N LYS A 198 -14.43 -14.77 10.01
CA LYS A 198 -14.78 -14.42 8.62
C LYS A 198 -13.57 -14.66 7.71
N PHE A 199 -13.83 -15.24 6.55
CA PHE A 199 -12.84 -15.48 5.50
C PHE A 199 -13.30 -14.81 4.21
N MET A 200 -12.38 -14.17 3.50
CA MET A 200 -12.64 -13.52 2.21
C MET A 200 -11.45 -13.74 1.28
N TYR A 201 -11.66 -14.35 0.12
CA TYR A 201 -10.65 -14.36 -0.94
C TYR A 201 -10.47 -12.94 -1.49
N VAL A 202 -9.27 -12.39 -1.38
CA VAL A 202 -9.04 -10.96 -1.68
C VAL A 202 -8.97 -10.68 -3.18
N PHE A 203 -8.62 -11.70 -3.98
CA PHE A 203 -8.55 -11.61 -5.44
C PHE A 203 -9.76 -12.19 -6.15
N ASP A 204 -10.68 -12.82 -5.42
CA ASP A 204 -11.91 -13.30 -6.00
C ASP A 204 -12.92 -12.16 -6.13
N LYS A 205 -13.55 -12.05 -7.30
CA LYS A 205 -14.74 -11.23 -7.49
C LYS A 205 -15.96 -12.10 -7.24
N ASN A 206 -16.29 -12.39 -5.99
CA ASN A 206 -17.62 -12.90 -5.66
C ASN A 206 -18.57 -11.69 -5.54
N ILE A 207 -19.42 -11.39 -6.52
CA ILE A 207 -20.72 -12.06 -6.75
C ILE A 207 -21.33 -12.46 -5.40
N THR A 208 -22.34 -11.69 -5.03
CA THR A 208 -23.27 -11.97 -3.94
C THR A 208 -23.67 -13.43 -3.90
N GLU A 209 -23.31 -14.13 -2.83
CA GLU A 209 -24.12 -15.26 -2.35
C GLU A 209 -25.26 -14.68 -1.51
N ASN A 210 -26.44 -14.63 -2.14
CA ASN A 210 -27.76 -14.75 -1.53
C ASN A 210 -28.77 -15.09 -2.63
#